data_AF-A0A2W7R3I7-F1
#
_entry.id   AF-A0A2W7R3I7-F1
#
_cell.length_a   1.000
_cell.length_b   1.000
_cell.length_c   1.000
_cell.angle_alpha   90.00
_cell.angle_beta   90.00
_cell.angle_gamma   90.00
#
_symmetry.space_group_name_H-M   'P 1'
#
loop_
_entity.id
_entity.type
_entity.pdbx_description
1 polymer ?
#
loop_
_entity_poly.entity_id
_entity_poly.type
_entity_poly.pdbx_seq_one_letter_code
_entity_poly.pdbx_strand_id
1 'polypeptide(L)' 'MTNEPTEHYLSDEAYDRLITELLRVDQLPVDRASWIKINLGEIANVWPESVRPDEAEAA' A
#
# COMPACT_ATOMS: atom_id res chain seq x y z
N MET A 1 -3.85 21.84 -13.15
CA MET A 1 -3.35 21.48 -11.81
C MET A 1 -3.18 19.98 -11.82
N THR A 2 -1.94 19.50 -11.90
CA THR A 2 -1.62 18.09 -11.68
C THR A 2 -1.74 17.86 -10.17
N ASN A 3 -2.80 17.18 -9.74
CA ASN A 3 -2.83 16.62 -8.39
C ASN A 3 -1.85 15.44 -8.41
N GLU A 4 -0.62 15.68 -7.99
CA GLU A 4 0.26 14.56 -7.67
C GLU A 4 -0.38 13.77 -6.53
N PRO A 5 -0.49 12.44 -6.65
CA PRO A 5 -1.08 11.64 -5.61
C PRO A 5 -0.20 11.71 -4.36
N THR A 6 -0.79 12.11 -3.23
CA THR A 6 -0.12 12.10 -1.92
C THR A 6 0.20 10.67 -1.51
N GLU A 7 1.47 10.38 -1.22
CA GLU A 7 1.88 9.10 -0.65
C GLU A 7 1.55 9.01 0.85
N HIS A 8 1.08 7.84 1.27
CA HIS A 8 0.69 7.53 2.63
C HIS A 8 1.49 6.33 3.15
N TYR A 9 2.33 6.56 4.15
CA TYR A 9 3.10 5.50 4.80
C TYR A 9 2.42 5.06 6.10
N LEU A 10 2.26 3.76 6.25
CA LEU A 10 1.78 3.11 7.48
C LEU A 10 2.94 2.36 8.11
N SER A 11 2.96 2.23 9.44
CA SER A 11 3.91 1.31 10.08
C SER A 11 3.75 -0.10 9.50
N ASP A 12 4.85 -0.85 9.38
CA ASP A 12 4.84 -2.19 8.79
C ASP A 12 3.79 -3.09 9.47
N GLU A 13 3.68 -3.00 10.80
CA GLU A 13 2.66 -3.72 11.58
C GLU A 13 1.23 -3.33 11.20
N ALA A 14 0.95 -2.04 11.01
CA ALA A 14 -0.38 -1.57 10.61
C ALA A 14 -0.69 -1.98 9.17
N TYR A 15 0.29 -1.93 8.28
CA TYR A 15 0.18 -2.38 6.91
C TYR A 15 -0.11 -3.88 6.84
N ASP A 16 0.65 -4.73 7.54
CA ASP A 16 0.45 -6.17 7.56
C ASP A 16 -0.93 -6.57 8.12
N ARG A 17 -1.40 -5.86 9.15
CA ARG A 17 -2.76 -6.05 9.69
C ARG A 17 -3.81 -5.70 8.65
N LEU A 18 -3.66 -4.57 7.96
CA LEU A 18 -4.57 -4.16 6.89
C LEU A 18 -4.63 -5.22 5.77
N ILE A 19 -3.48 -5.70 5.30
CA ILE A 19 -3.41 -6.77 4.29
C ILE A 19 -4.12 -8.03 4.79
N THR A 20 -3.86 -8.43 6.03
CA THR A 20 -4.47 -9.63 6.64
C THR A 20 -5.99 -9.54 6.68
N GLU A 21 -6.55 -8.39 7.09
CA GLU A 21 -8.00 -8.21 7.10
C GLU A 21 -8.59 -8.16 5.69
N LEU A 22 -7.92 -7.53 4.73
CA LEU A 22 -8.37 -7.51 3.34
C LEU A 22 -8.38 -8.91 2.72
N LEU A 23 -7.38 -9.75 3.01
CA LEU A 23 -7.31 -11.13 2.52
C LEU A 23 -8.46 -12.02 3.02
N ARG A 24 -9.10 -11.67 4.14
CA ARG A 24 -10.26 -12.37 4.70
C ARG A 24 -11.57 -12.07 3.97
N VAL A 25 -11.57 -11.12 3.02
CA VAL A 25 -12.77 -10.80 2.25
C VAL A 25 -13.01 -11.87 1.18
N ASP A 26 -14.13 -12.58 1.29
CA ASP A 26 -14.45 -13.77 0.49
C ASP A 26 -14.61 -13.51 -1.03
N GLN A 27 -14.85 -12.26 -1.44
CA GLN A 27 -15.17 -11.90 -2.84
C GLN A 27 -13.99 -11.34 -3.64
N LEU A 28 -12.76 -11.48 -3.16
CA LEU A 28 -11.60 -10.99 -3.90
C LEU A 28 -11.21 -11.92 -5.08
N PRO A 29 -10.54 -11.38 -6.12
CA PRO A 29 -10.09 -12.14 -7.29
C PRO A 29 -9.24 -13.37 -6.95
N VAL A 30 -9.03 -14.26 -7.93
CA VAL A 30 -8.23 -15.50 -7.76
C VAL A 30 -6.83 -15.23 -7.19
N ASP A 31 -6.23 -14.07 -7.51
CA ASP A 31 -4.97 -13.61 -6.92
C ASP A 31 -5.19 -12.38 -6.01
N ARG A 32 -5.74 -12.64 -4.81
CA ARG A 32 -6.13 -11.63 -3.82
C ARG A 32 -4.95 -10.78 -3.35
N ALA A 33 -3.81 -11.41 -3.10
CA ALA A 33 -2.64 -10.74 -2.56
C ALA A 33 -2.09 -9.71 -3.56
N SER A 34 -1.95 -10.10 -4.83
CA SER A 34 -1.50 -9.17 -5.88
C SER A 34 -2.52 -8.07 -6.11
N TRP A 35 -3.82 -8.39 -6.11
CA TRP A 35 -4.87 -7.36 -6.26
C TRP A 35 -4.80 -6.33 -5.13
N ILE A 36 -4.67 -6.76 -3.88
CA ILE A 36 -4.56 -5.84 -2.73
C ILE A 36 -3.32 -4.96 -2.85
N LYS A 37 -2.16 -5.54 -3.21
CA LYS A 37 -0.91 -4.78 -3.37
C LYS A 37 -1.02 -3.72 -4.47
N ILE A 38 -1.60 -4.07 -5.62
CA ILE A 38 -1.82 -3.12 -6.73
C ILE A 38 -2.78 -2.01 -6.28
N ASN A 39 -3.87 -2.33 -5.59
CA ASN A 39 -4.85 -1.31 -5.21
C ASN A 39 -4.33 -0.40 -4.08
N LEU A 40 -3.59 -0.93 -3.11
CA LEU A 40 -3.00 -0.11 -2.06
C LEU A 40 -1.82 0.71 -2.57
N GLY A 41 -0.86 0.09 -3.24
CA GLY A 41 0.34 0.77 -3.74
C GLY A 41 0.04 1.68 -4.93
N GLU A 42 -0.33 1.10 -6.07
CA GLU A 42 -0.42 1.83 -7.35
C GLU A 42 -1.61 2.80 -7.43
N ILE A 43 -2.74 2.45 -6.79
CA ILE A 43 -3.96 3.25 -6.91
C ILE A 43 -4.12 4.20 -5.70
N ALA A 44 -3.96 3.68 -4.49
CA ALA A 44 -4.17 4.45 -3.27
C ALA A 44 -2.90 5.12 -2.72
N ASN A 45 -1.72 4.82 -3.26
CA ASN A 45 -0.42 5.33 -2.79
C ASN A 45 -0.19 5.05 -1.29
N VAL A 46 -0.65 3.90 -0.81
CA VAL A 46 -0.50 3.43 0.56
C VAL A 46 0.59 2.36 0.61
N TRP A 47 1.64 2.65 1.37
CA TRP A 47 2.85 1.84 1.45
C TRP A 47 3.23 1.53 2.90
N PRO A 48 3.95 0.43 3.17
CA PRO A 48 4.57 0.22 4.48
C PRO A 48 5.76 1.17 4.67
N GLU A 49 6.07 1.54 5.90
CA GLU A 49 7.18 2.45 6.25
C GLU A 49 8.53 1.89 5.80
N SER A 50 8.70 0.57 5.79
CA SER A 50 9.92 -0.11 5.32
C SER A 50 10.29 0.14 3.86
N VAL A 51 9.37 0.60 3.01
CA VAL A 51 9.66 0.97 1.62
C VAL A 51 9.70 2.49 1.40
N ARG A 52 9.58 3.27 2.47
CA ARG A 52 9.72 4.72 2.39
C ARG A 52 11.12 5.04 1.86
N PRO A 53 11.24 5.84 0.78
CA PRO A 53 12.54 6.28 0.31
C PRO A 53 13.27 6.98 1.45
N ASP A 54 14.53 6.63 1.68
CA ASP A 54 15.37 7.40 2.59
C ASP A 54 15.41 8.85 2.08
N GLU A 55 15.16 9.84 2.95
CA GLU A 55 15.11 11.26 2.57
C GLU A 55 16.38 11.76 1.83
N ALA A 56 17.46 10.97 1.85
CA ALA A 56 18.70 11.20 1.11
C ALA A 56 18.60 10.94 -0.41
N GLU A 57 17.62 10.18 -0.89
CA GLU A 57 17.46 9.86 -2.33
C GLU A 57 16.54 10.85 -3.08
N ALA A 58 15.88 11.76 -2.35
CA ALA A 58 14.94 12.75 -2.89
C ALA A 58 15.50 14.18 -3.01
N ALA A 59 16.79 14.39 -2.69
CA ALA A 59 17.46 15.70 -2.68
C ALA A 59 18.50 15.88 -3.81
#